data_AF-A0A350YY11-F1
#
_entry.id   AF-A0A350YY11-F1
#
_cell.length_a   1.000
_cell.length_b   1.000
_cell.length_c   1.000
_cell.angle_alpha   90.00
_cell.angle_beta   90.00
_cell.angle_gamma   90.00
#
_symmetry.space_group_name_H-M   'P 1'
#
loop_
_entity.id
_entity.type
_entity.pdbx_description
1 polymer ?
#
loop_
_entity_poly.entity_id
_entity_poly.type
_entity_poly.pdbx_seq_one_letter_code
_entity_poly.pdbx_strand_id
1 'polypeptide(L)'
;LTPADLAKLLDRLVIRHESADNPLFENQLEVLRNRIDALDTELLEVLSSRMDIVKEIGLYKKEHNVTALQINRWAQLMDARIKLGEKLNLNRTFTQILFQLIHEDSVRMQTEIMDNGN
;
A
#
# COMPACT_ATOMS: atom_id res chain seq x y z
N LEU A 1 26.49 18.73 -31.73
CA LEU A 1 27.25 18.25 -30.56
C LEU A 1 28.70 18.10 -31.00
N THR A 2 29.68 18.71 -30.32
CA THR A 2 31.08 18.52 -30.69
C THR A 2 31.61 17.19 -30.13
N PRO A 3 32.69 16.62 -30.70
CA PRO A 3 33.35 15.46 -30.11
C PRO A 3 33.75 15.68 -28.63
N ALA A 4 34.12 16.91 -28.26
CA ALA A 4 34.46 17.27 -26.88
C ALA A 4 33.23 17.30 -25.95
N ASP A 5 32.06 17.71 -26.45
CA ASP A 5 30.82 17.71 -25.68
C ASP A 5 30.26 16.29 -25.50
N LEU A 6 30.48 15.41 -26.48
CA LEU A 6 30.14 13.99 -26.37
C LEU A 6 30.96 13.30 -25.28
N ALA A 7 32.27 13.57 -25.23
CA ALA A 7 33.16 13.02 -24.21
C ALA A 7 32.71 13.41 -22.79
N LYS A 8 32.32 14.67 -22.58
CA LYS A 8 31.80 15.15 -21.28
C LYS A 8 30.46 14.50 -20.88
N LEU A 9 29.63 14.12 -21.84
CA LEU A 9 28.37 13.41 -21.60
C LEU A 9 28.64 11.94 -21.23
N LEU A 10 29.57 11.28 -21.93
CA LEU A 10 29.98 9.91 -21.64
C LEU A 10 30.64 9.78 -20.25
N ASP A 11 31.47 10.74 -19.85
CA ASP A 11 32.10 10.78 -18.52
C ASP A 11 31.11 10.87 -17.36
N ARG A 12 29.90 11.39 -17.62
CA ARG A 12 28.83 11.51 -16.60
C ARG A 12 27.85 10.34 -16.62
N LEU A 13 28.03 9.40 -17.56
CA LEU A 13 27.12 8.28 -17.73
C LEU A 13 27.39 7.24 -16.64
N VAL A 14 26.45 7.09 -15.71
CA VAL A 14 26.49 5.99 -14.74
C VAL A 14 25.88 4.75 -15.40
N ILE A 15 26.74 3.85 -15.87
CA ILE A 15 26.32 2.54 -16.39
C ILE A 15 25.94 1.67 -15.19
N ARG A 16 24.66 1.28 -15.11
CA ARG A 16 24.16 0.36 -14.10
C ARG A 16 24.02 -1.02 -14.75
N HIS A 17 24.54 -2.05 -14.08
CA HIS A 17 24.40 -3.44 -14.52
C HIS A 17 23.17 -4.07 -13.86
N GLU A 18 22.48 -4.96 -14.58
CA GLU A 18 21.26 -5.63 -14.08
C GLU A 18 21.56 -6.66 -12.98
N SER A 19 22.75 -7.25 -13.00
CA SER A 19 23.25 -8.20 -12.01
C SER A 19 24.64 -7.82 -11.54
N ALA A 20 25.00 -8.29 -10.35
CA ALA A 20 26.38 -8.31 -9.89
C ALA A 20 26.85 -9.76 -9.85
N ASP A 21 27.97 -10.08 -10.50
CA ASP A 21 28.61 -11.40 -10.38
C ASP A 21 29.38 -11.51 -9.05
N ASN A 22 28.68 -11.23 -7.94
CA ASN A 22 29.23 -11.24 -6.60
C ASN A 22 28.31 -12.08 -5.69
N PRO A 23 28.73 -13.32 -5.33
CA PRO A 23 27.94 -14.20 -4.47
C PRO A 23 27.58 -13.60 -3.11
N LEU A 24 28.42 -12.73 -2.54
CA LEU A 24 28.13 -12.05 -1.27
C LEU A 24 27.01 -11.01 -1.43
N PHE A 25 26.97 -10.33 -2.57
CA PHE A 25 25.89 -9.38 -2.90
C PHE A 25 24.56 -10.11 -3.04
N GLU A 26 24.53 -11.18 -3.83
CA GLU A 26 23.31 -11.96 -4.06
C GLU A 26 22.77 -12.55 -2.76
N ASN A 27 23.64 -13.09 -1.90
CA ASN A 27 23.23 -13.62 -0.59
C ASN A 27 22.66 -12.53 0.33
N GLN A 28 23.29 -11.35 0.40
CA GLN A 28 22.77 -10.26 1.21
C GLN A 28 21.42 -9.75 0.69
N LEU A 29 21.26 -9.67 -0.63
CA LEU A 29 20.01 -9.27 -1.27
C LEU A 29 18.87 -10.26 -0.98
N GLU A 30 19.16 -11.56 -1.02
CA GLU A 30 18.21 -12.62 -0.65
C GLU A 30 17.76 -12.50 0.81
N VAL A 31 18.68 -12.25 1.75
CA VAL A 31 18.33 -12.03 3.17
C VAL A 31 17.39 -10.82 3.32
N LEU A 32 17.64 -9.72 2.60
CA LEU A 32 16.78 -8.54 2.64
C LEU A 32 15.39 -8.82 2.05
N ARG A 33 15.31 -9.58 0.94
CA ARG A 33 14.04 -9.96 0.32
C ARG A 33 13.21 -10.86 1.23
N ASN A 34 13.83 -11.87 1.85
CA ASN A 34 13.14 -12.73 2.81
C ASN A 34 12.56 -11.95 4.01
N ARG A 35 13.22 -10.86 4.42
CA ARG A 35 12.67 -9.96 5.45
C ARG A 35 11.47 -9.16 4.95
N ILE A 36 11.44 -8.76 3.68
CA ILE A 36 10.28 -8.11 3.07
C ILE A 36 9.14 -9.11 2.97
N ASP A 37 9.39 -10.33 2.49
CA ASP A 37 8.36 -11.37 2.33
C ASP A 37 7.66 -11.71 3.66
N ALA A 38 8.41 -11.75 4.76
CA ALA A 38 7.86 -11.90 6.10
C ALA A 38 6.94 -10.73 6.50
N LEU A 39 7.40 -9.49 6.28
CA LEU A 39 6.60 -8.28 6.56
C LEU A 39 5.33 -8.22 5.70
N ASP A 40 5.40 -8.64 4.44
CA ASP A 40 4.27 -8.66 3.53
C ASP A 40 3.24 -9.73 3.94
N THR A 41 3.70 -10.86 4.49
CA THR A 41 2.83 -11.87 5.09
C THR A 41 2.08 -11.29 6.29
N GLU A 42 2.80 -10.66 7.23
CA GLU A 42 2.19 -9.98 8.39
C GLU A 42 1.20 -8.89 7.96
N LEU A 43 1.53 -8.12 6.92
CA LEU A 43 0.64 -7.09 6.37
C LEU A 43 -0.67 -7.70 5.86
N LEU A 44 -0.62 -8.82 5.15
CA LEU A 44 -1.82 -9.50 4.65
C LEU A 44 -2.68 -10.06 5.78
N GLU A 45 -2.07 -10.60 6.84
CA GLU A 45 -2.80 -11.07 8.04
C GLU A 45 -3.51 -9.92 8.76
N VAL A 46 -2.86 -8.76 8.89
CA VAL A 46 -3.46 -7.55 9.46
C VAL A 46 -4.61 -7.05 8.59
N LEU A 47 -4.46 -7.07 7.26
CA LEU A 47 -5.53 -6.69 6.34
C LEU A 47 -6.71 -7.67 6.42
N SER A 48 -6.46 -8.98 6.51
CA SER A 48 -7.50 -10.00 6.71
C SER A 48 -8.29 -9.71 7.98
N SER A 49 -7.59 -9.55 9.11
CA SER A 49 -8.21 -9.23 10.41
C SER A 49 -9.04 -7.95 10.35
N ARG A 50 -8.53 -6.95 9.62
CA ARG A 50 -9.26 -5.69 9.39
C ARG A 50 -10.55 -5.92 8.60
N MET A 51 -10.55 -6.81 7.61
CA MET A 51 -11.74 -7.11 6.80
C MET A 51 -12.80 -7.89 7.58
N ASP A 52 -12.41 -8.77 8.50
CA ASP A 52 -13.37 -9.42 9.40
C ASP A 52 -14.19 -8.39 10.21
N ILE A 53 -13.51 -7.35 10.74
CA ILE A 53 -14.17 -6.23 11.43
C ILE A 53 -15.07 -5.44 10.47
N VAL A 54 -14.65 -5.21 9.23
CA VAL A 54 -15.48 -4.51 8.25
C VAL A 54 -16.75 -5.31 7.93
N LYS A 55 -16.67 -6.64 7.90
CA LYS A 55 -17.83 -7.52 7.72
C LYS A 55 -18.82 -7.38 8.87
N GLU A 56 -18.34 -7.37 10.11
CA GLU A 56 -19.16 -7.11 11.29
C GLU A 56 -19.84 -5.73 11.21
N ILE A 57 -19.11 -4.69 10.81
CA ILE A 57 -19.66 -3.34 10.59
C ILE A 57 -20.77 -3.36 9.52
N GLY A 58 -20.57 -4.10 8.42
CA GLY A 58 -21.55 -4.24 7.35
C GLY A 58 -22.83 -4.90 7.81
N LEU A 59 -22.72 -6.00 8.56
CA LEU A 59 -23.86 -6.70 9.16
C LEU A 59 -24.63 -5.79 10.12
N TYR A 60 -23.92 -5.12 11.03
CA TYR A 60 -24.53 -4.19 11.98
C TYR A 60 -25.27 -3.05 11.26
N LYS A 61 -24.66 -2.45 10.24
CA LYS A 61 -25.32 -1.41 9.43
C LYS A 61 -26.57 -1.94 8.73
N LYS A 62 -26.52 -3.15 8.18
CA LYS A 62 -27.67 -3.79 7.54
C LYS A 62 -28.83 -3.98 8.52
N GLU A 63 -28.56 -4.53 9.70
CA GLU A 63 -29.55 -4.73 10.77
C GLU A 63 -30.25 -3.41 11.17
N HIS A 64 -29.52 -2.30 11.10
CA HIS A 64 -30.01 -0.97 11.47
C HIS A 64 -30.44 -0.09 10.28
N ASN A 65 -30.53 -0.64 9.06
CA ASN A 65 -30.88 0.11 7.83
C ASN A 65 -29.98 1.35 7.59
N VAL A 66 -28.69 1.24 7.89
CA VAL A 66 -27.68 2.29 7.67
C VAL A 66 -26.89 1.98 6.39
N THR A 67 -26.55 3.00 5.60
CA THR A 67 -25.79 2.84 4.36
C THR A 67 -24.32 2.46 4.59
N ALA A 68 -23.73 1.72 3.65
CA ALA A 68 -22.32 1.35 3.67
C ALA A 68 -21.39 2.57 3.69
N LEU A 69 -21.62 3.55 2.82
CA LEU A 69 -20.75 4.71 2.66
C LEU A 69 -21.03 5.82 3.68
N GLN A 70 -19.97 6.27 4.36
CA GLN A 70 -19.99 7.41 5.29
C GLN A 70 -18.82 8.38 5.02
N ILE A 71 -19.06 9.36 4.15
CA ILE A 71 -18.02 10.28 3.63
C ILE A 71 -17.30 11.06 4.75
N ASN A 72 -18.04 11.56 5.74
CA ASN A 72 -17.44 12.33 6.83
C ASN A 72 -16.46 11.51 7.67
N ARG A 73 -16.81 10.25 7.95
CA ARG A 73 -15.94 9.32 8.69
C ARG A 73 -14.69 8.99 7.89
N TRP A 74 -14.85 8.82 6.57
CA TRP A 74 -13.75 8.59 5.65
C TRP A 74 -12.75 9.75 5.64
N ALA A 75 -13.22 10.98 5.46
CA ALA A 75 -12.36 12.16 5.43
C ALA A 75 -11.51 12.29 6.71
N GLN A 76 -12.10 12.06 7.88
CA GLN A 76 -11.40 12.07 9.16
C GLN A 76 -10.36 10.94 9.29
N LEU A 77 -10.70 9.72 8.83
CA LEU A 77 -9.76 8.60 8.83
C LEU A 77 -8.57 8.86 7.92
N MET A 78 -8.82 9.33 6.69
CA MET A 78 -7.77 9.57 5.71
C MET A 78 -6.76 10.60 6.24
N ASP A 79 -7.23 11.73 6.77
CA ASP A 79 -6.34 12.75 7.35
C ASP A 79 -5.47 12.17 8.48
N ALA A 80 -6.08 11.38 9.38
CA ALA A 80 -5.34 10.74 10.47
C ALA A 80 -4.31 9.71 9.97
N ARG A 81 -4.62 8.94 8.92
CA ARG A 81 -3.70 7.94 8.34
C ARG A 81 -2.56 8.57 7.58
N ILE A 82 -2.82 9.64 6.83
CA ILE A 82 -1.77 10.42 6.17
C ILE A 82 -0.80 10.99 7.20
N LYS A 83 -1.31 11.65 8.26
CA LYS A 83 -0.47 12.19 9.35
C LYS A 83 0.36 11.12 10.04
N LEU A 84 -0.19 9.92 10.23
CA LEU A 84 0.56 8.80 10.79
C LEU A 84 1.63 8.29 9.82
N GLY A 85 1.31 8.14 8.54
CA GLY A 85 2.26 7.73 7.51
C GLY A 85 3.44 8.69 7.43
N GLU A 86 3.19 10.00 7.43
CA GLU A 86 4.25 11.02 7.44
C GLU A 86 5.16 10.89 8.69
N LYS A 87 4.59 10.63 9.88
CA LYS A 87 5.37 10.37 11.11
C LYS A 87 6.22 9.09 11.03
N LEU A 88 5.80 8.12 10.23
CA LEU A 88 6.53 6.87 9.98
C LEU A 88 7.47 6.97 8.77
N ASN A 89 7.71 8.18 8.25
CA ASN A 89 8.53 8.45 7.07
C ASN A 89 8.00 7.81 5.77
N LEU A 90 6.69 7.57 5.69
CA LEU A 90 6.03 7.15 4.45
C LEU A 90 5.69 8.36 3.60
N ASN A 91 5.79 8.20 2.28
CA ASN A 91 5.36 9.22 1.34
C ASN A 91 3.85 9.47 1.49
N ARG A 92 3.47 10.77 1.50
CA ARG A 92 2.08 11.22 1.63
C ARG A 92 1.16 10.62 0.57
N THR A 93 1.54 10.77 -0.70
CA THR A 93 0.76 10.29 -1.85
C THR A 93 0.61 8.77 -1.81
N PHE A 94 1.70 8.05 -1.50
CA PHE A 94 1.67 6.60 -1.32
C PHE A 94 0.67 6.18 -0.23
N THR A 95 0.75 6.80 0.95
CA THR A 95 -0.15 6.51 2.08
C THR A 95 -1.60 6.78 1.71
N GLN A 96 -1.87 7.89 1.02
CA GLN A 96 -3.21 8.25 0.58
C GLN A 96 -3.78 7.21 -0.39
N ILE A 97 -3.03 6.82 -1.42
CA ILE A 97 -3.48 5.82 -2.41
C ILE A 97 -3.73 4.47 -1.73
N LEU A 98 -2.81 4.02 -0.87
CA LEU A 98 -2.94 2.75 -0.16
C LEU A 98 -4.21 2.70 0.68
N PHE A 99 -4.44 3.71 1.53
CA PHE A 99 -5.64 3.72 2.38
C PHE A 99 -6.93 3.97 1.60
N GLN A 100 -6.86 4.61 0.44
CA GLN A 100 -8.01 4.74 -0.47
C GLN A 100 -8.42 3.36 -1.00
N LEU A 101 -7.48 2.56 -1.51
CA LEU A 101 -7.77 1.21 -1.99
C LEU A 101 -8.36 0.32 -0.90
N ILE A 102 -7.77 0.36 0.30
CA ILE A 102 -8.28 -0.38 1.46
C ILE A 102 -9.72 0.05 1.82
N HIS A 103 -10.01 1.35 1.74
CA HIS A 103 -11.35 1.86 2.03
C HIS A 103 -12.38 1.47 0.97
N GLU A 104 -12.03 1.58 -0.31
CA GLU A 104 -12.89 1.20 -1.43
C GLU A 104 -13.29 -0.27 -1.33
N ASP A 105 -12.34 -1.17 -1.03
CA ASP A 105 -12.63 -2.58 -0.82
C ASP A 105 -13.54 -2.82 0.39
N SER A 106 -13.35 -2.04 1.46
CA SER A 106 -14.21 -2.08 2.64
C SER A 106 -15.66 -1.68 2.33
N VAL A 107 -15.85 -0.68 1.46
CA VAL A 107 -17.18 -0.23 1.03
C VAL A 107 -17.80 -1.26 0.11
N ARG A 108 -17.05 -1.79 -0.87
CA ARG A 108 -17.50 -2.87 -1.77
C ARG A 108 -18.07 -4.05 -0.97
N MET A 109 -17.31 -4.57 -0.01
CA MET A 109 -17.76 -5.70 0.82
C MET A 109 -18.99 -5.38 1.66
N GLN A 110 -19.08 -4.17 2.24
CA GLN A 110 -20.28 -3.76 2.98
C GLN A 110 -21.50 -3.68 2.05
N THR A 111 -21.35 -3.13 0.84
CA THR A 111 -22.43 -3.09 -0.17
C THR A 111 -22.89 -4.51 -0.54
N GLU A 112 -21.96 -5.44 -0.78
CA GLU A 112 -22.29 -6.84 -1.07
C GLU A 112 -23.07 -7.50 0.08
N ILE A 113 -22.71 -7.22 1.34
CA ILE A 113 -23.45 -7.72 2.51
C ILE A 113 -24.88 -7.15 2.56
N MET A 114 -25.04 -5.87 2.22
CA MET A 114 -26.35 -5.23 2.16
C MET A 114 -27.23 -5.84 1.07
N ASP A 115 -26.66 -6.10 -0.12
CA ASP A 115 -27.39 -6.60 -1.30
C ASP A 115 -27.74 -8.10 -1.22
N ASN A 116 -26.88 -8.93 -0.61
CA ASN A 116 -27.08 -10.38 -0.48
C ASN A 116 -28.13 -10.77 0.60
N GLY A 117 -29.15 -9.93 0.82
CA GLY A 117 -30.28 -10.17 1.73
C GLY A 117 -31.64 -10.38 1.07
N ASN A 118 -31.69 -10.52 -0.25
CA ASN A 118 -32.90 -10.87 -1.00
C ASN A 118 -32.98 -12.38 -1.27
#